data_AF-A0AAD9HYB4-F1
#
_entry.id   AF-A0AAD9HYB4-F1
#
_cell.length_a   1.000
_cell.length_b   1.000
_cell.length_c   1.000
_cell.angle_alpha   90.00
_cell.angle_beta   90.00
_cell.angle_gamma   90.00
#
_symmetry.space_group_name_H-M   'P 1'
#
loop_
_entity.id
_entity.type
_entity.pdbx_description
1 polymer ?
#
loop_
_entity_poly.entity_id
_entity_poly.type
_entity_poly.pdbx_seq_one_letter_code
_entity_poly.pdbx_strand_id
1 'polypeptide(L)'
;MPTELEELVGFIAHPNPQIRQVAIENLVPYSATQPAIFKTDELLPIKHLKFLIRDQPKIAEQAATILVNLTADQAVLSNVATDEKFLGILLSQLMDPAEPNANVLSMLLANLSKFDGLESLNVAFDVKAHKAYLTEDEINIMPYILLPMMGSEQYELEESMAMLPDLQLLPPDKKRDRDSKIIQTHVETLTLLATTKEGRDLMREIRVYPIIRENHLRVDDDGVREACERLVQLLMRDEEEAGAPTECKSSRHGQYETREREYLLTPT
;
A
#
# COMPACT_ATOMS: atom_id res chain seq x y z
N MET A 1 -17.58 12.05 -36.61
CA MET A 1 -17.67 10.57 -36.67
C MET A 1 -16.38 10.04 -36.10
N PRO A 2 -16.41 9.11 -35.15
CA PRO A 2 -15.20 8.46 -34.67
C PRO A 2 -14.54 7.69 -35.83
N THR A 3 -13.22 7.61 -35.82
CA THR A 3 -12.48 6.72 -36.72
C THR A 3 -12.64 5.26 -36.29
N GLU A 4 -12.37 4.29 -37.19
CA GLU A 4 -12.41 2.86 -36.85
C GLU A 4 -11.54 2.51 -35.63
N LEU A 5 -10.40 3.20 -35.45
CA LEU A 5 -9.52 3.03 -34.30
C LEU A 5 -10.11 3.62 -33.02
N GLU A 6 -10.81 4.76 -33.08
CA GLU A 6 -11.49 5.34 -31.93
C GLU A 6 -12.68 4.48 -31.48
N GLU A 7 -13.41 3.88 -32.43
CA GLU A 7 -14.44 2.88 -32.11
C GLU A 7 -13.82 1.65 -31.44
N LEU A 8 -12.66 1.18 -31.94
CA LEU A 8 -11.93 0.07 -31.35
C LEU A 8 -11.49 0.35 -29.90
N VAL A 9 -11.01 1.57 -29.63
CA VAL A 9 -10.67 2.03 -28.27
C VAL A 9 -11.88 1.95 -27.34
N GLY A 10 -13.09 2.23 -27.83
CA GLY A 10 -14.33 2.08 -27.05
C GLY A 10 -14.57 0.66 -26.50
N PHE A 11 -14.06 -0.37 -27.18
CA PHE A 11 -14.27 -1.77 -26.78
C PHE A 11 -13.35 -2.25 -25.64
N ILE A 12 -12.31 -1.51 -25.26
CA ILE A 12 -11.43 -1.94 -24.16
C ILE A 12 -12.14 -1.94 -22.80
N ALA A 13 -13.25 -1.20 -22.65
CA ALA A 13 -14.07 -1.20 -21.44
C ALA A 13 -15.30 -2.12 -21.54
N HIS A 14 -15.38 -2.96 -22.58
CA HIS A 14 -16.54 -3.81 -22.80
C HIS A 14 -16.70 -4.85 -21.67
N PRO A 15 -17.92 -5.18 -21.20
CA PRO A 15 -18.12 -6.14 -20.10
C PRO A 15 -17.62 -7.55 -20.42
N ASN A 16 -17.68 -7.98 -21.68
CA ASN A 16 -17.15 -9.26 -22.14
C ASN A 16 -15.61 -9.25 -22.27
N PRO A 17 -14.86 -10.07 -21.49
CA PRO A 17 -13.40 -10.15 -21.55
C PRO A 17 -12.85 -10.53 -22.93
N GLN A 18 -13.55 -11.35 -23.71
CA GLN A 18 -13.10 -11.74 -25.05
C GLN A 18 -13.08 -10.54 -26.00
N ILE A 19 -14.07 -9.64 -25.87
CA ILE A 19 -14.13 -8.41 -26.68
C ILE A 19 -12.99 -7.47 -26.26
N ARG A 20 -12.75 -7.32 -24.95
CA ARG A 20 -11.62 -6.54 -24.44
C ARG A 20 -10.28 -7.08 -24.95
N GLN A 21 -10.10 -8.40 -24.91
CA GLN A 21 -8.89 -9.06 -25.38
C GLN A 21 -8.62 -8.79 -26.85
N VAL A 22 -9.61 -8.98 -27.72
CA VAL A 22 -9.45 -8.70 -29.15
C VAL A 22 -9.19 -7.21 -29.40
N ALA A 23 -9.90 -6.32 -28.70
CA ALA A 23 -9.72 -4.89 -28.84
C ALA A 23 -8.29 -4.47 -28.44
N ILE A 24 -7.85 -4.85 -27.24
CA ILE A 24 -6.57 -4.41 -26.70
C ILE A 24 -5.39 -5.00 -27.49
N GLU A 25 -5.47 -6.26 -27.92
CA GLU A 25 -4.45 -6.92 -28.75
C GLU A 25 -4.21 -6.16 -30.06
N ASN A 26 -5.28 -5.69 -30.70
CA ASN A 26 -5.18 -4.90 -31.93
C ASN A 26 -4.73 -3.45 -31.68
N LEU A 27 -4.90 -2.93 -30.46
CA LEU A 27 -4.54 -1.56 -30.08
C LEU A 27 -3.08 -1.39 -29.66
N VAL A 28 -2.41 -2.45 -29.18
CA VAL A 28 -1.00 -2.39 -28.71
C VAL A 28 -0.06 -1.70 -29.72
N PRO A 29 -0.03 -2.04 -31.02
CA PRO A 29 0.89 -1.41 -31.99
C PRO A 29 0.65 0.10 -32.16
N TYR A 30 -0.57 0.56 -31.90
CA TYR A 30 -0.97 1.96 -32.05
C TYR A 30 -0.61 2.82 -30.84
N SER A 31 -0.30 2.22 -29.69
CA SER A 31 0.18 2.95 -28.51
C SER A 31 1.50 3.70 -28.75
N ALA A 32 2.34 3.19 -29.66
CA ALA A 32 3.60 3.84 -30.05
C ALA A 32 3.47 4.69 -31.32
N THR A 33 2.61 4.29 -32.26
CA THR A 33 2.54 4.92 -33.60
C THR A 33 1.44 5.98 -33.71
N GLN A 34 0.33 5.83 -32.99
CA GLN A 34 -0.83 6.73 -33.02
C GLN A 34 -1.39 6.99 -31.60
N PRO A 35 -0.59 7.50 -30.65
CA PRO A 35 -1.00 7.63 -29.24
C PRO A 35 -2.20 8.57 -29.02
N ALA A 36 -2.54 9.43 -29.99
CA ALA A 36 -3.65 10.36 -29.89
C ALA A 36 -5.02 9.67 -29.69
N ILE A 37 -5.21 8.47 -30.23
CA ILE A 37 -6.49 7.72 -30.12
C ILE A 37 -6.81 7.33 -28.67
N PHE A 38 -5.81 7.31 -27.78
CA PHE A 38 -5.99 7.00 -26.35
C PHE A 38 -6.23 8.25 -25.49
N LYS A 39 -6.18 9.45 -26.08
CA LYS A 39 -6.33 10.73 -25.37
C LYS A 39 -7.69 11.38 -25.60
N THR A 40 -8.63 10.66 -26.21
CA THR A 40 -10.00 11.12 -26.44
C THR A 40 -10.77 11.24 -25.12
N ASP A 41 -11.88 11.99 -25.15
CA ASP A 41 -12.85 12.10 -24.06
C ASP A 41 -12.20 12.32 -22.68
N GLU A 42 -11.33 13.34 -22.59
CA GLU A 42 -10.64 13.70 -21.34
C GLU A 42 -9.81 12.55 -20.74
N LEU A 43 -9.10 11.80 -21.60
CA LEU A 43 -8.28 10.64 -21.23
C LEU A 43 -9.11 9.46 -20.68
N LEU A 44 -10.39 9.35 -21.03
CA LEU A 44 -11.23 8.20 -20.67
C LEU A 44 -10.60 6.84 -21.07
N PRO A 45 -9.96 6.67 -22.24
CA PRO A 45 -9.26 5.44 -22.56
C PRO A 45 -8.11 5.11 -21.59
N ILE A 46 -7.36 6.13 -21.12
CA ILE A 46 -6.32 5.94 -20.10
C ILE A 46 -6.94 5.44 -18.79
N LYS A 47 -8.07 6.01 -18.39
CA LYS A 47 -8.83 5.54 -17.22
C LYS A 47 -9.22 4.06 -17.38
N HIS A 48 -9.71 3.65 -18.55
CA HIS A 48 -10.03 2.24 -18.79
C HIS A 48 -8.80 1.34 -18.74
N LEU A 49 -7.69 1.73 -19.37
CA LEU A 49 -6.43 0.99 -19.33
C LEU A 49 -5.92 0.78 -17.88
N LYS A 50 -6.07 1.78 -17.01
CA LYS A 50 -5.75 1.66 -15.58
C LYS A 50 -6.56 0.60 -14.86
N PHE A 51 -7.80 0.31 -15.28
CA PHE A 51 -8.58 -0.79 -14.71
C PHE A 51 -8.15 -2.16 -15.25
N LEU A 52 -7.69 -2.22 -16.50
CA LEU A 52 -7.37 -3.48 -17.17
C LEU A 52 -6.08 -4.15 -16.67
N ILE A 53 -5.23 -3.46 -15.91
CA ILE A 53 -4.04 -4.09 -15.32
C ILE A 53 -4.41 -5.21 -14.32
N ARG A 54 -5.64 -5.21 -13.79
CA ARG A 54 -6.18 -6.25 -12.89
C ARG A 54 -6.99 -7.34 -13.64
N ASP A 55 -7.07 -7.27 -14.95
CA ASP A 55 -7.83 -8.22 -15.76
C ASP A 55 -7.06 -9.55 -15.92
N GLN A 56 -7.55 -10.44 -16.78
CA GLN A 56 -6.85 -11.69 -17.12
C GLN A 56 -5.41 -11.41 -17.57
N PRO A 57 -4.43 -12.29 -17.25
CA PRO A 57 -3.01 -12.00 -17.41
C PRO A 57 -2.61 -11.40 -18.75
N LYS A 58 -3.15 -11.91 -19.86
CA LYS A 58 -2.83 -11.40 -21.21
C LYS A 58 -3.40 -10.01 -21.49
N ILE A 59 -4.60 -9.71 -20.99
CA ILE A 59 -5.20 -8.36 -21.11
C ILE A 59 -4.40 -7.37 -20.25
N ALA A 60 -4.05 -7.78 -19.01
CA ALA A 60 -3.25 -6.97 -18.09
C ALA A 60 -1.88 -6.63 -18.67
N GLU A 61 -1.18 -7.60 -19.25
CA GLU A 61 0.10 -7.42 -19.94
C GLU A 61 0.00 -6.36 -21.06
N GLN A 62 -1.02 -6.48 -21.90
CA GLN A 62 -1.25 -5.60 -23.03
C GLN A 62 -1.64 -4.19 -22.58
N ALA A 63 -2.48 -4.07 -21.55
CA ALA A 63 -2.85 -2.79 -20.95
C ALA A 63 -1.64 -2.08 -20.35
N ALA A 64 -0.83 -2.80 -19.56
CA ALA A 64 0.40 -2.28 -18.98
C ALA A 64 1.38 -1.83 -20.07
N THR A 65 1.54 -2.62 -21.14
CA THR A 65 2.38 -2.26 -22.29
C THR A 65 1.92 -0.96 -22.96
N ILE A 66 0.62 -0.80 -23.17
CA ILE A 66 0.06 0.45 -23.72
C ILE A 66 0.34 1.62 -22.77
N LEU A 67 0.11 1.46 -21.47
CA LEU A 67 0.40 2.51 -20.48
C LEU A 67 1.89 2.88 -20.44
N VAL A 68 2.81 1.91 -20.54
CA VAL A 68 4.25 2.17 -20.63
C VAL A 68 4.57 3.07 -21.82
N ASN A 69 3.99 2.79 -22.99
CA ASN A 69 4.22 3.60 -24.19
C ASN A 69 3.61 5.00 -24.07
N LEU A 70 2.38 5.09 -23.54
CA LEU A 70 1.65 6.36 -23.44
C LEU A 70 2.20 7.28 -22.35
N THR A 71 2.79 6.75 -21.29
CA THR A 71 3.42 7.54 -20.19
C THR A 71 4.73 8.22 -20.59
N ALA A 72 5.18 8.09 -21.84
CA ALA A 72 6.19 8.97 -22.41
C ALA A 72 5.67 10.41 -22.63
N ASP A 73 4.34 10.59 -22.69
CA ASP A 73 3.68 11.88 -22.80
C ASP A 73 3.39 12.49 -21.42
N GLN A 74 3.71 13.77 -21.23
CA GLN A 74 3.61 14.43 -19.91
C GLN A 74 2.18 14.50 -19.38
N ALA A 75 1.17 14.68 -20.24
CA ALA A 75 -0.23 14.77 -19.80
C ALA A 75 -0.74 13.41 -19.33
N VAL A 76 -0.37 12.34 -20.03
CA VAL A 76 -0.69 10.97 -19.62
C VAL A 76 0.09 10.58 -18.36
N LEU A 77 1.40 10.88 -18.32
CA LEU A 77 2.25 10.65 -17.16
C LEU A 77 1.64 11.29 -15.91
N SER A 78 1.30 12.57 -15.99
CA SER A 78 0.66 13.28 -14.87
C SER A 78 -0.65 12.61 -14.47
N ASN A 79 -1.53 12.25 -15.43
CA ASN A 79 -2.81 11.61 -15.12
C ASN A 79 -2.67 10.26 -14.41
N VAL A 80 -1.67 9.46 -14.79
CA VAL A 80 -1.44 8.14 -14.20
C VAL A 80 -0.72 8.27 -12.86
N ALA A 81 0.29 9.15 -12.78
CA ALA A 81 1.11 9.37 -11.59
C ALA A 81 0.34 10.04 -10.44
N THR A 82 -0.68 10.85 -10.72
CA THR A 82 -1.51 11.47 -9.67
C THR A 82 -2.70 10.62 -9.24
N ASP A 83 -2.90 9.42 -9.82
CA ASP A 83 -3.98 8.51 -9.44
C ASP A 83 -3.52 7.57 -8.33
N GLU A 84 -3.71 8.00 -7.09
CA GLU A 84 -3.34 7.26 -5.88
C GLU A 84 -3.96 5.86 -5.81
N LYS A 85 -5.21 5.71 -6.26
CA LYS A 85 -5.90 4.40 -6.26
C LYS A 85 -5.20 3.45 -7.24
N PHE A 86 -4.86 3.95 -8.42
CA PHE A 86 -4.10 3.18 -9.40
C PHE A 86 -2.69 2.83 -8.90
N LEU A 87 -1.98 3.76 -8.27
CA LEU A 87 -0.65 3.49 -7.69
C LEU A 87 -0.71 2.37 -6.64
N GLY A 88 -1.72 2.38 -5.76
CA GLY A 88 -1.92 1.31 -4.78
C GLY A 88 -2.15 -0.05 -5.43
N ILE A 89 -2.95 -0.11 -6.50
CA ILE A 89 -3.17 -1.33 -7.27
C ILE A 89 -1.88 -1.81 -7.95
N LEU A 90 -1.17 -0.91 -8.62
CA LEU A 90 0.08 -1.22 -9.31
C LEU A 90 1.13 -1.81 -8.35
N LEU A 91 1.28 -1.20 -7.18
CA LEU A 91 2.20 -1.68 -6.14
C LEU A 91 1.74 -3.02 -5.56
N SER A 92 0.43 -3.20 -5.32
CA SER A 92 -0.11 -4.48 -4.86
C SER A 92 0.19 -5.63 -5.82
N GLN A 93 0.05 -5.41 -7.14
CA GLN A 93 0.40 -6.41 -8.14
C GLN A 93 1.91 -6.68 -8.19
N LEU A 94 2.75 -5.66 -8.04
CA LEU A 94 4.22 -5.84 -8.00
C LEU A 94 4.71 -6.63 -6.78
N MET A 95 3.95 -6.60 -5.69
CA MET A 95 4.26 -7.33 -4.46
C MET A 95 3.70 -8.76 -4.45
N ASP A 96 2.83 -9.13 -5.39
CA ASP A 96 2.30 -10.48 -5.52
C ASP A 96 3.34 -11.40 -6.22
N PRO A 97 3.90 -12.42 -5.55
CA PRO A 97 4.86 -13.34 -6.17
C PRO A 97 4.26 -14.17 -7.32
N ALA A 98 2.92 -14.25 -7.40
CA ALA A 98 2.21 -14.97 -8.45
C ALA A 98 1.88 -14.07 -9.66
N GLU A 99 2.16 -12.76 -9.62
CA GLU A 99 1.84 -11.85 -10.72
C GLU A 99 2.74 -12.12 -11.95
N PRO A 100 2.18 -12.63 -13.07
CA PRO A 100 2.99 -12.98 -14.24
C PRO A 100 3.56 -11.76 -14.96
N ASN A 101 2.99 -10.57 -14.77
CA ASN A 101 3.34 -9.35 -15.51
C ASN A 101 4.24 -8.37 -14.72
N ALA A 102 4.85 -8.81 -13.62
CA ALA A 102 5.65 -7.94 -12.75
C ALA A 102 6.73 -7.12 -13.50
N ASN A 103 7.34 -7.69 -14.54
CA ASN A 103 8.34 -6.98 -15.36
C ASN A 103 7.76 -5.76 -16.09
N VAL A 104 6.61 -5.90 -16.77
CA VAL A 104 6.00 -4.77 -17.50
C VAL A 104 5.40 -3.75 -16.54
N LEU A 105 4.85 -4.19 -15.40
CA LEU A 105 4.40 -3.30 -14.33
C LEU A 105 5.57 -2.51 -13.72
N SER A 106 6.75 -3.13 -13.61
CA SER A 106 7.97 -2.44 -13.14
C SER A 106 8.44 -1.39 -14.13
N MET A 107 8.35 -1.66 -15.44
CA MET A 107 8.64 -0.67 -16.47
C MET A 107 7.68 0.51 -16.41
N LEU A 108 6.40 0.25 -16.13
CA LEU A 108 5.42 1.30 -15.93
C LEU A 108 5.77 2.16 -14.71
N LEU A 109 6.04 1.53 -13.57
CA LEU A 109 6.46 2.23 -12.35
C LEU A 109 7.71 3.09 -12.59
N ALA A 110 8.69 2.58 -13.33
CA ALA A 110 9.88 3.35 -13.70
C ALA A 110 9.55 4.60 -14.53
N ASN A 111 8.58 4.53 -15.44
CA ASN A 111 8.10 5.72 -16.14
C ASN A 111 7.38 6.69 -15.21
N LEU A 112 6.53 6.20 -14.31
CA LEU A 112 5.82 7.04 -13.34
C LEU A 112 6.80 7.80 -12.44
N SER A 113 7.90 7.15 -12.04
CA SER A 113 8.93 7.77 -11.17
C SER A 113 9.60 9.02 -11.76
N LYS A 114 9.43 9.28 -13.06
CA LYS A 114 9.91 10.49 -13.73
C LYS A 114 9.00 11.70 -13.51
N PHE A 115 7.81 11.52 -12.93
CA PHE A 115 6.92 12.61 -12.61
C PHE A 115 7.40 13.31 -11.33
N ASP A 116 7.83 14.57 -11.45
CA ASP A 116 8.36 15.35 -10.32
C ASP A 116 7.37 15.49 -9.15
N GLY A 117 6.06 15.39 -9.42
CA GLY A 117 5.00 15.41 -8.41
C GLY A 117 4.67 14.05 -7.80
N LEU A 118 5.42 12.98 -8.13
CA LEU A 118 5.24 11.65 -7.56
C LEU A 118 5.88 11.56 -6.16
N GLU A 119 5.48 12.49 -5.29
CA GLU A 119 5.77 12.42 -3.85
C GLU A 119 4.98 11.26 -3.19
N SER A 120 3.98 10.72 -3.88
CA SER A 120 2.98 9.73 -3.43
C SER A 120 3.38 8.26 -3.52
N LEU A 121 4.55 7.90 -4.06
CA LEU A 121 5.09 6.54 -3.93
C LEU A 121 5.36 6.18 -2.46
N ASN A 122 5.45 7.22 -1.64
CA ASN A 122 5.38 7.20 -0.20
C ASN A 122 3.90 7.17 0.24
N VAL A 123 3.17 6.10 -0.08
CA VAL A 123 1.75 5.89 0.33
C VAL A 123 1.55 6.06 1.84
N ALA A 124 2.61 5.88 2.63
CA ALA A 124 2.60 6.12 4.07
C ALA A 124 2.63 7.61 4.47
N PHE A 125 2.94 8.56 3.58
CA PHE A 125 3.10 9.99 3.88
C PHE A 125 1.90 10.88 3.51
N ASP A 126 0.95 10.44 2.67
CA ASP A 126 -0.29 11.21 2.47
C ASP A 126 -1.37 10.80 3.48
N VAL A 127 -1.42 11.55 4.57
CA VAL A 127 -2.42 11.47 5.65
C VAL A 127 -3.86 11.47 5.13
N LYS A 128 -4.16 12.12 4.00
CA LYS A 128 -5.51 12.17 3.44
C LYS A 128 -5.88 10.86 2.74
N ALA A 129 -4.89 10.19 2.13
CA ALA A 129 -5.06 8.94 1.42
C ALA A 129 -5.10 7.72 2.38
N HIS A 130 -4.59 7.86 3.60
CA HIS A 130 -4.63 6.82 4.64
C HIS A 130 -6.02 6.22 4.80
N LYS A 131 -7.08 7.02 4.75
CA LYS A 131 -8.45 6.50 4.85
C LYS A 131 -8.77 5.46 3.76
N ALA A 132 -8.40 5.72 2.51
CA ALA A 132 -8.65 4.80 1.39
C ALA A 132 -7.81 3.50 1.50
N TYR A 133 -6.56 3.61 1.95
CA TYR A 133 -5.68 2.45 2.09
C TYR A 133 -5.95 1.59 3.33
N LEU A 134 -6.63 2.15 4.32
CA LEU A 134 -6.90 1.51 5.61
C LEU A 134 -8.33 0.99 5.76
N THR A 135 -9.25 1.34 4.84
CA THR A 135 -10.64 0.87 4.89
C THR A 135 -10.73 -0.58 4.39
N GLU A 136 -11.44 -1.44 5.13
CA GLU A 136 -11.64 -2.87 4.80
C GLU A 136 -12.30 -3.10 3.44
N ASP A 137 -13.16 -2.18 2.99
CA ASP A 137 -13.89 -2.28 1.71
C ASP A 137 -13.06 -1.86 0.48
N GLU A 138 -11.83 -1.37 0.66
CA GLU A 138 -10.94 -0.94 -0.42
C GLU A 138 -9.65 -1.78 -0.48
N ILE A 139 -8.45 -1.17 -0.48
CA ILE A 139 -7.18 -1.88 -0.71
C ILE A 139 -6.69 -2.60 0.57
N ASN A 140 -7.14 -2.16 1.74
CA ASN A 140 -6.72 -2.57 3.09
C ASN A 140 -5.28 -3.12 3.16
N ILE A 141 -4.31 -2.22 3.29
CA ILE A 141 -2.89 -2.60 3.33
C ILE A 141 -2.45 -3.19 4.69
N MET A 142 -3.29 -3.10 5.73
CA MET A 142 -2.90 -3.51 7.10
C MET A 142 -2.48 -4.96 7.25
N PRO A 143 -3.19 -5.96 6.68
CA PRO A 143 -2.74 -7.34 6.77
C PRO A 143 -1.32 -7.51 6.22
N TYR A 144 -1.01 -6.90 5.07
CA TYR A 144 0.30 -7.02 4.41
C TYR A 144 1.43 -6.37 5.21
N ILE A 145 1.16 -5.28 5.93
CA ILE A 145 2.15 -4.65 6.80
C ILE A 145 2.35 -5.47 8.09
N LEU A 146 1.30 -6.08 8.63
CA LEU A 146 1.33 -6.78 9.93
C LEU A 146 1.87 -8.21 9.83
N LEU A 147 1.55 -8.94 8.76
CA LEU A 147 1.92 -10.35 8.58
C LEU A 147 3.44 -10.64 8.72
N PRO A 148 4.37 -9.80 8.22
CA PRO A 148 5.81 -10.01 8.40
C PRO A 148 6.26 -10.09 9.87
N MET A 149 5.54 -9.43 10.78
CA MET A 149 5.82 -9.40 12.23
C MET A 149 5.15 -10.53 13.02
N MET A 150 4.24 -11.29 12.39
CA MET A 150 3.49 -12.36 13.03
C MET A 150 4.13 -13.74 12.81
N GLY A 151 4.10 -14.57 13.85
CA GLY A 151 4.41 -16.00 13.80
C GLY A 151 3.20 -16.85 14.16
N SER A 152 3.47 -18.08 14.60
CA SER A 152 2.45 -19.06 15.00
C SER A 152 1.98 -18.89 16.46
N GLU A 153 2.23 -17.74 17.08
CA GLU A 153 1.70 -17.41 18.42
C GLU A 153 0.17 -17.33 18.43
N GLN A 154 -0.39 -17.53 19.62
CA GLN A 154 -1.83 -17.42 19.86
C GLN A 154 -2.10 -16.15 20.64
N TYR A 155 -3.14 -15.44 20.23
CA TYR A 155 -3.67 -14.27 20.93
C TYR A 155 -4.86 -14.68 21.79
N GLU A 156 -5.19 -13.87 22.80
CA GLU A 156 -6.40 -14.10 23.57
C GLU A 156 -7.64 -13.98 22.69
N LEU A 157 -8.71 -14.72 23.01
CA LEU A 157 -9.90 -14.78 22.16
C LEU A 157 -10.50 -13.39 21.90
N GLU A 158 -10.56 -12.54 22.93
CA GLU A 158 -11.07 -11.19 22.81
C GLU A 158 -10.19 -10.29 21.93
N GLU A 159 -8.87 -10.39 22.05
CA GLU A 159 -7.92 -9.69 21.17
C GLU A 159 -8.08 -10.18 19.73
N SER A 160 -8.12 -11.50 19.53
CA SER A 160 -8.24 -12.12 18.21
C SER A 160 -9.55 -11.77 17.51
N MET A 161 -10.66 -11.64 18.24
CA MET A 161 -11.96 -11.28 17.64
C MET A 161 -11.99 -9.85 17.09
N ALA A 162 -11.16 -8.96 17.63
CA ALA A 162 -11.03 -7.57 17.16
C ALA A 162 -9.92 -7.40 16.11
N MET A 163 -9.09 -8.41 15.85
CA MET A 163 -8.10 -8.37 14.76
C MET A 163 -8.77 -8.48 13.40
N LEU A 164 -8.08 -7.98 12.37
CA LEU A 164 -8.47 -8.16 10.98
C LEU A 164 -8.65 -9.66 10.64
N PRO A 165 -9.66 -10.03 9.83
CA PRO A 165 -9.96 -11.44 9.51
C PRO A 165 -8.76 -12.24 9.03
N ASP A 166 -7.90 -11.62 8.19
CA ASP A 166 -6.70 -12.24 7.63
C ASP A 166 -5.64 -12.60 8.69
N LEU A 167 -5.74 -12.06 9.91
CA LEU A 167 -4.78 -12.23 11.00
C LEU A 167 -5.24 -13.24 12.06
N GLN A 168 -6.52 -13.63 12.07
CA GLN A 168 -7.10 -14.46 13.15
C GLN A 168 -6.71 -15.95 13.03
N LEU A 169 -6.58 -16.47 11.81
CA LEU A 169 -6.41 -17.91 11.54
C LEU A 169 -5.17 -18.18 10.69
N LEU A 170 -4.01 -17.78 11.20
CA LEU A 170 -2.73 -18.04 10.54
C LEU A 170 -2.40 -19.53 10.55
N PRO A 171 -1.74 -20.05 9.49
CA PRO A 171 -1.34 -21.44 9.44
C PRO A 171 -0.32 -21.76 10.53
N PRO A 172 -0.28 -22.99 11.06
CA PRO A 172 0.54 -23.36 12.22
C PRO A 172 2.05 -23.26 11.95
N ASP A 173 2.47 -23.25 10.68
CA ASP A 173 3.85 -23.08 10.23
C ASP A 173 4.19 -21.62 9.86
N LYS A 174 3.27 -20.65 10.10
CA LYS A 174 3.53 -19.23 9.89
C LYS A 174 4.73 -18.77 10.69
N LYS A 175 5.69 -18.15 10.01
CA LYS A 175 6.89 -17.56 10.60
C LYS A 175 6.93 -16.07 10.34
N ARG A 176 7.53 -15.35 11.29
CA ARG A 176 8.00 -13.98 11.11
C ARG A 176 8.99 -13.93 9.95
N ASP A 177 9.10 -12.77 9.33
CA ASP A 177 10.18 -12.53 8.38
C ASP A 177 11.54 -12.79 9.07
N ARG A 178 12.51 -13.26 8.31
CA ARG A 178 13.85 -13.57 8.84
C ARG A 178 14.76 -12.36 8.81
N ASP A 179 14.46 -11.37 7.97
CA ASP A 179 15.26 -10.16 7.85
C ASP A 179 14.74 -9.08 8.81
N SER A 180 15.55 -8.77 9.84
CA SER A 180 15.25 -7.72 10.81
C SER A 180 15.03 -6.36 10.15
N LYS A 181 15.68 -6.07 9.02
CA LYS A 181 15.46 -4.79 8.30
C LYS A 181 14.08 -4.72 7.68
N ILE A 182 13.57 -5.84 7.17
CA ILE A 182 12.20 -5.92 6.64
C ILE A 182 11.23 -5.66 7.79
N ILE A 183 11.39 -6.36 8.92
CA ILE A 183 10.56 -6.16 10.12
C ILE A 183 10.61 -4.69 10.57
N GLN A 184 11.81 -4.11 10.70
CA GLN A 184 11.99 -2.72 11.11
C GLN A 184 11.26 -1.76 10.16
N THR A 185 11.36 -1.97 8.84
CA THR A 185 10.67 -1.16 7.83
C THR A 185 9.15 -1.19 8.02
N HIS A 186 8.57 -2.36 8.31
CA HIS A 186 7.14 -2.49 8.57
C HIS A 186 6.72 -1.77 9.86
N VAL A 187 7.50 -1.90 10.94
CA VAL A 187 7.23 -1.18 12.20
C VAL A 187 7.34 0.34 12.02
N GLU A 188 8.33 0.81 11.26
CA GLU A 188 8.50 2.23 10.94
C GLU A 188 7.37 2.76 10.06
N THR A 189 6.86 1.94 9.14
CA THR A 189 5.67 2.26 8.33
C THR A 189 4.44 2.44 9.23
N LEU A 190 4.22 1.52 10.19
CA LEU A 190 3.16 1.68 11.18
C LEU A 190 3.38 2.93 12.05
N THR A 191 4.62 3.23 12.43
CA THR A 191 4.95 4.45 13.20
C THR A 191 4.54 5.71 12.44
N LEU A 192 4.80 5.76 11.14
CA LEU A 192 4.40 6.88 10.29
C LEU A 192 2.87 6.99 10.17
N LEU A 193 2.16 5.89 9.97
CA LEU A 193 0.69 5.87 9.95
C LEU A 193 0.09 6.32 11.30
N ALA A 194 0.72 5.95 12.42
CA ALA A 194 0.34 6.33 13.78
C ALA A 194 0.63 7.81 14.14
N THR A 195 1.22 8.59 13.23
CA THR A 195 1.38 10.05 13.45
C THR A 195 0.04 10.78 13.44
N THR A 196 -0.97 10.21 12.78
CA THR A 196 -2.34 10.75 12.70
C THR A 196 -3.23 10.16 13.79
N LYS A 197 -4.27 10.89 14.20
CA LYS A 197 -5.25 10.38 15.18
C LYS A 197 -5.98 9.17 14.60
N GLU A 198 -6.43 9.30 13.36
CA GLU A 198 -7.16 8.28 12.62
C GLU A 198 -6.37 6.98 12.50
N GLY A 199 -5.08 7.06 12.18
CA GLY A 199 -4.20 5.90 12.12
C GLY A 199 -4.03 5.22 13.49
N ARG A 200 -3.89 5.99 14.58
CA ARG A 200 -3.82 5.42 15.93
C ARG A 200 -5.13 4.75 16.34
N ASP A 201 -6.25 5.41 16.09
CA ASP A 201 -7.58 4.90 16.46
C ASP A 201 -7.87 3.58 15.74
N LEU A 202 -7.57 3.51 14.44
CA LEU A 202 -7.64 2.26 13.69
C LEU A 202 -6.72 1.19 14.27
N MET A 203 -5.45 1.50 14.53
CA MET A 203 -4.50 0.52 15.07
C MET A 203 -4.91 -0.02 16.46
N ARG A 204 -5.58 0.80 17.27
CA ARG A 204 -6.19 0.38 18.53
C ARG A 204 -7.40 -0.52 18.28
N GLU A 205 -8.26 -0.14 17.35
CA GLU A 205 -9.46 -0.90 16.94
C GLU A 205 -9.10 -2.31 16.47
N ILE A 206 -8.14 -2.44 15.54
CA ILE A 206 -7.73 -3.74 14.96
C ILE A 206 -6.71 -4.52 15.80
N ARG A 207 -6.45 -4.08 17.04
CA ARG A 207 -5.49 -4.71 17.98
C ARG A 207 -4.08 -4.90 17.40
N VAL A 208 -3.46 -3.83 16.92
CA VAL A 208 -2.04 -3.85 16.49
C VAL A 208 -1.08 -4.04 17.67
N TYR A 209 -1.41 -3.50 18.85
CA TYR A 209 -0.52 -3.55 20.03
C TYR A 209 -0.07 -4.98 20.41
N PRO A 210 -0.97 -5.98 20.54
CA PRO A 210 -0.58 -7.36 20.79
C PRO A 210 0.43 -7.91 19.77
N ILE A 211 0.26 -7.61 18.48
CA ILE A 211 1.18 -8.05 17.42
C ILE A 211 2.58 -7.47 17.65
N ILE A 212 2.66 -6.17 17.95
CA ILE A 212 3.93 -5.48 18.21
C ILE A 212 4.59 -5.98 19.48
N ARG A 213 3.82 -6.25 20.54
CA ARG A 213 4.31 -6.86 21.79
C ARG A 213 4.94 -8.23 21.53
N GLU A 214 4.23 -9.11 20.82
CA GLU A 214 4.74 -10.46 20.53
C GLU A 214 5.96 -10.43 19.59
N ASN A 215 6.01 -9.49 18.65
CA ASN A 215 7.18 -9.25 17.80
C ASN A 215 8.38 -8.78 18.64
N HIS A 216 8.22 -7.73 19.44
CA HIS A 216 9.25 -7.18 20.32
C HIS A 216 9.88 -8.25 21.23
N LEU A 217 9.06 -9.14 21.80
CA LEU A 217 9.52 -10.22 22.68
C LEU A 217 10.34 -11.32 21.97
N ARG A 218 10.25 -11.44 20.64
CA ARG A 218 10.85 -12.55 19.87
C ARG A 218 11.95 -12.12 18.92
N VAL A 219 12.06 -10.84 18.60
CA VAL A 219 13.16 -10.32 17.78
C VAL A 219 14.42 -10.17 18.63
N ASP A 220 15.57 -10.44 18.02
CA ASP A 220 16.90 -10.23 18.61
C ASP A 220 17.68 -9.19 17.80
N ASP A 221 17.04 -8.04 17.61
CA ASP A 221 17.59 -6.89 16.91
C ASP A 221 17.17 -5.62 17.65
N ASP A 222 18.14 -4.83 18.10
CA ASP A 222 17.90 -3.64 18.90
C ASP A 222 17.19 -2.54 18.10
N GLY A 223 17.43 -2.44 16.79
CA GLY A 223 16.77 -1.46 15.92
C GLY A 223 15.28 -1.76 15.77
N VAL A 224 14.91 -3.05 15.64
CA VAL A 224 13.51 -3.47 15.65
C VAL A 224 12.87 -3.22 17.00
N ARG A 225 13.55 -3.54 18.11
CA ARG A 225 13.01 -3.31 19.46
C ARG A 225 12.72 -1.83 19.70
N GLU A 226 13.67 -0.95 19.37
CA GLU A 226 13.50 0.50 19.47
C GLU A 226 12.35 0.99 18.59
N ALA A 227 12.22 0.48 17.36
CA ALA A 227 11.10 0.82 16.49
C ALA A 227 9.75 0.41 17.10
N CYS A 228 9.66 -0.79 17.69
CA CYS A 228 8.45 -1.25 18.37
C CYS A 228 8.10 -0.36 19.56
N GLU A 229 9.08 0.02 20.38
CA GLU A 229 8.90 0.92 21.53
C GLU A 229 8.36 2.29 21.08
N ARG A 230 8.93 2.89 20.03
CA ARG A 230 8.46 4.17 19.47
C ARG A 230 7.00 4.09 19.00
N LEU A 231 6.63 3.02 18.32
CA LEU A 231 5.25 2.82 17.87
C LEU A 231 4.29 2.68 19.06
N VAL A 232 4.64 1.88 20.06
CA VAL A 232 3.83 1.71 21.28
C VAL A 232 3.65 3.05 21.99
N GLN A 233 4.70 3.86 22.10
CA GLN A 233 4.60 5.20 22.68
C GLN A 233 3.58 6.07 21.95
N LEU A 234 3.50 6.01 20.62
CA LEU A 234 2.47 6.74 19.86
C LEU A 234 1.08 6.20 20.12
N LEU A 235 0.89 4.87 20.13
CA LEU A 235 -0.41 4.24 20.37
C LEU A 235 -0.94 4.49 21.78
N MET A 236 -0.06 4.65 22.77
CA MET A 236 -0.40 4.90 24.18
C MET A 236 -0.56 6.39 24.52
N ARG A 237 -0.30 7.32 23.60
CA ARG A 237 -0.52 8.76 23.86
C ARG A 237 -2.00 9.07 24.05
N ASP A 238 -2.30 9.75 25.15
CA ASP A 238 -3.62 10.31 25.43
C ASP A 238 -3.90 11.52 24.53
N GLU A 239 -5.09 11.54 23.93
CA GLU A 239 -5.51 12.53 22.94
C GLU A 239 -5.79 13.92 23.54
N GLU A 240 -5.86 14.07 24.87
CA GLU A 240 -6.09 15.35 25.55
C GLU A 240 -4.84 16.25 25.60
N GLU A 241 -3.62 15.69 25.45
CA GLU A 241 -2.37 16.45 25.51
C GLU A 241 -1.86 16.94 24.14
N ALA A 242 -2.52 16.56 23.04
CA ALA A 242 -2.08 16.82 21.67
C ALA A 242 -2.45 18.22 21.11
N GLY A 243 -2.99 19.13 21.94
CA GLY A 243 -3.40 20.47 21.54
C GLY A 243 -2.31 21.53 21.47
N ALA A 244 -1.06 21.21 21.85
CA ALA A 244 0.05 22.16 21.81
C ALA A 244 1.01 21.85 20.64
N PRO A 245 1.32 22.82 19.76
CA PRO A 245 2.32 22.63 18.72
C PRO A 245 3.67 22.28 19.37
N THR A 246 4.33 21.27 18.83
CA THR A 246 5.54 20.69 19.37
C THR A 246 6.70 21.67 19.21
N GLU A 247 6.99 22.50 20.21
CA GLU A 247 8.31 23.13 20.33
C GLU A 247 9.33 22.05 20.71
N CYS A 248 10.23 21.76 19.77
CA CYS A 248 11.41 20.94 20.01
C CYS A 248 12.25 21.58 21.13
N LYS A 249 12.24 21.02 22.35
CA LYS A 249 13.21 21.36 23.39
C LYS A 249 13.98 20.13 23.81
N SER A 250 15.26 20.16 23.46
CA SER A 250 16.28 19.21 23.90
C SER A 250 16.37 19.13 25.42
N SER A 251 16.89 17.99 25.88
CA SER A 251 17.43 17.72 27.22
C SER A 251 16.41 17.37 28.31
N ARG A 252 16.21 16.06 28.51
CA ARG A 252 16.01 15.42 29.83
C ARG A 252 16.25 13.90 29.73
N HIS A 253 17.52 13.51 29.79
CA HIS A 253 18.01 12.16 29.50
C HIS A 253 18.34 11.34 30.78
N GLY A 254 17.48 11.35 31.81
CA GLY A 254 17.87 10.71 33.07
C GLY A 254 16.77 10.30 34.04
N GLN A 255 15.50 10.26 33.61
CA GLN A 255 14.39 9.83 34.49
C GLN A 255 13.46 8.79 33.84
N TYR A 256 13.73 8.36 32.60
CA TYR A 256 12.84 7.47 31.84
C TYR A 256 13.19 5.97 31.98
N GLU A 257 14.43 5.63 32.33
CA GLU A 257 14.91 4.22 32.35
C GLU A 257 14.22 3.31 33.38
N THR A 258 13.50 3.86 34.37
CA THR A 258 12.85 3.04 35.41
C THR A 258 11.38 2.71 35.11
N ARG A 259 10.71 3.43 34.20
CA ARG A 259 9.29 3.20 33.85
C ARG A 259 9.10 2.30 32.63
N GLU A 260 10.11 2.13 31.78
CA GLU A 260 10.00 1.42 30.50
C GLU A 260 9.86 -0.11 30.64
N ARG A 261 10.32 -0.71 31.74
CA ARG A 261 10.20 -2.16 31.96
C ARG A 261 8.85 -2.61 32.55
N GLU A 262 8.08 -1.70 33.13
CA GLU A 262 6.87 -2.08 33.88
C GLU A 262 5.63 -2.20 32.96
N TYR A 263 5.57 -1.45 31.86
CA TYR A 263 4.41 -1.43 30.96
C TYR A 263 4.35 -2.60 29.96
N LEU A 264 5.45 -3.30 29.71
CA LEU A 264 5.48 -4.50 28.85
C LEU A 264 5.04 -5.78 29.60
N LEU A 265 4.77 -5.69 30.91
CA LEU A 265 4.46 -6.83 31.76
C LEU A 265 3.08 -6.76 32.45
N THR A 266 2.29 -5.70 32.24
CA THR A 266 0.94 -5.63 32.79
C THR A 266 -0.08 -6.16 31.79
N PRO A 267 -0.82 -7.24 32.10
CA PRO A 267 -2.04 -7.58 31.38
C PRO A 267 -3.11 -6.53 31.72
N THR A 268 -3.87 -6.11 30.72
CA THR A 268 -5.13 -5.38 30.93
C THR A 268 -6.10 -6.19 31.77
#